data_AF-A0A6M8WCK3-F1
#
_entry.id   AF-A0A6M8WCK3-F1
#
_cell.length_a   1.000
_cell.length_b   1.000
_cell.length_c   1.000
_cell.angle_alpha   90.00
_cell.angle_beta   90.00
_cell.angle_gamma   90.00
#
_symmetry.space_group_name_H-M   'P 1'
#
loop_
_entity.id
_entity.type
_entity.pdbx_description
1 polymer ?
#
loop_
_entity_poly.entity_id
_entity_poly.type
_entity_poly.pdbx_seq_one_letter_code
_entity_poly.pdbx_strand_id
1 'polypeptide(L)'
;MPTTRRTSTLARALVAAGGLSVAAPQTSLAQADNDVLFSLDGMRLRCELFGECFPDQSRNSADNPLPPGTPQTILPSSGYRYTLDGTVRSSGLIGGIIPDGSSLGEMMDILQAGQSRMLTGYMRNPTGGLPDAKNTVWLQTFADEIIGIELAITLETSISDQGVGLFEIRDIDIGLGILFGEIRVENGTCLIETWEPSPRQQTEWHFDSALTSVPNSGPARLDYLDNPAFGTVLGGIGSEDTPNPNAPTGVTEAQSSFTTTASLGIPGPGGEDADVYVTSPARNLADPDPDLYRGIGLALFPASKPAFPGGFLGQWTLIYDLYIPSESWNTEWPLALVHGSHNNDGRADCLIRNPGNGNGAIGYIAEPGDYLESNAIGPDRWMRLALVSNFMQTNETAIYVDGQLVGVTNSDWHYNSVDPTAPVFGDGEPVESADWLAWGEFPSPWAFSSGNYPDSIGPSPLASTLGLFCDLGDADLGPGGRSEVAYLANLYFADDMLTPAEIAALGGADADGIVFTTAPCPPDFNGEGNVNTQDFIAFLNEWVAQGSRADWNGDGTVNTQDFIAFLNEWVAGC
;
A
#
# COMPACT_ATOMS: atom_id res chain seq x y z
N MET A 1 40.72 9.61 -57.93
CA MET A 1 40.18 10.70 -58.78
C MET A 1 40.13 10.18 -60.21
N PRO A 2 39.14 10.51 -61.07
CA PRO A 2 37.81 11.13 -60.89
C PRO A 2 36.68 10.10 -61.25
N THR A 3 35.35 10.31 -61.24
CA THR A 3 34.42 11.29 -60.63
C THR A 3 32.97 10.73 -60.61
N THR A 4 32.16 11.20 -59.65
CA THR A 4 30.68 11.45 -59.70
C THR A 4 29.62 10.37 -59.99
N ARG A 5 28.79 10.18 -58.94
CA ARG A 5 27.31 10.33 -58.87
C ARG A 5 26.33 9.22 -59.34
N ARG A 6 25.75 8.59 -58.29
CA ARG A 6 24.30 8.47 -57.94
C ARG A 6 23.32 7.65 -58.82
N THR A 7 22.80 6.60 -58.17
CA THR A 7 21.39 6.14 -58.10
C THR A 7 20.62 5.78 -59.39
N SER A 8 20.25 4.50 -59.55
CA SER A 8 18.89 4.04 -59.22
C SER A 8 18.68 2.52 -59.34
N THR A 9 17.72 2.05 -58.54
CA THR A 9 17.03 0.75 -58.43
C THR A 9 16.55 0.12 -59.76
N LEU A 10 16.55 -1.23 -59.88
CA LEU A 10 15.34 -2.10 -60.10
C LEU A 10 15.59 -3.54 -60.61
N ALA A 11 15.18 -4.52 -59.78
CA ALA A 11 14.39 -5.73 -60.04
C ALA A 11 14.55 -6.64 -61.30
N ARG A 12 14.64 -7.97 -61.06
CA ARG A 12 13.88 -9.10 -61.67
C ARG A 12 14.45 -10.47 -61.20
N ALA A 13 13.73 -11.60 -61.07
CA ALA A 13 12.28 -11.90 -61.15
C ALA A 13 11.95 -13.29 -60.52
N LEU A 14 10.70 -13.45 -60.05
CA LEU A 14 9.73 -14.59 -60.20
C LEU A 14 10.18 -16.06 -59.95
N VAL A 15 9.36 -16.99 -59.41
CA VAL A 15 8.01 -17.50 -59.80
C VAL A 15 7.35 -18.15 -58.54
N ALA A 16 6.15 -17.76 -58.06
CA ALA A 16 4.78 -18.28 -58.33
C ALA A 16 4.58 -19.80 -58.06
N ALA A 17 3.44 -20.37 -57.63
CA ALA A 17 2.15 -19.97 -56.98
C ALA A 17 1.54 -21.30 -56.45
N GLY A 18 0.56 -21.43 -55.56
CA GLY A 18 -0.41 -20.55 -54.94
C GLY A 18 -1.37 -21.42 -54.08
N GLY A 19 -2.22 -20.78 -53.27
CA GLY A 19 -3.13 -21.48 -52.34
C GLY A 19 -3.71 -20.51 -51.32
N LEU A 20 -4.76 -19.78 -51.70
CA LEU A 20 -5.44 -18.85 -50.80
C LEU A 20 -6.45 -19.60 -49.91
N SER A 21 -6.34 -19.43 -48.60
CA SER A 21 -7.50 -19.15 -47.76
C SER A 21 -7.41 -17.68 -47.35
N VAL A 22 -8.50 -16.93 -47.56
CA VAL A 22 -8.54 -15.50 -47.25
C VAL A 22 -8.72 -15.35 -45.75
N ALA A 23 -7.64 -15.06 -45.02
CA ALA A 23 -7.79 -14.31 -43.78
C ALA A 23 -8.39 -12.95 -44.16
N ALA A 24 -9.54 -12.60 -43.58
CA ALA A 24 -9.99 -11.22 -43.62
C ALA A 24 -8.86 -10.35 -43.00
N PRO A 25 -8.61 -9.14 -43.50
CA PRO A 25 -7.81 -8.22 -42.72
C PRO A 25 -8.59 -7.97 -41.43
N GLN A 26 -8.08 -8.46 -40.30
CA GLN A 26 -8.34 -7.76 -39.06
C GLN A 26 -7.85 -6.35 -39.32
N THR A 27 -8.79 -5.41 -39.44
CA THR A 27 -8.50 -4.02 -39.14
C THR A 27 -8.03 -4.03 -37.71
N SER A 28 -6.70 -4.00 -37.51
CA SER A 28 -6.16 -3.47 -36.28
C SER A 28 -6.84 -2.13 -36.09
N LEU A 29 -7.69 -2.03 -35.06
CA LEU A 29 -7.95 -0.73 -34.46
C LEU A 29 -6.56 -0.18 -34.19
N ALA A 30 -6.23 0.93 -34.85
CA ALA A 30 -4.90 1.50 -34.70
C ALA A 30 -4.84 2.01 -33.27
N GLN A 31 -4.12 1.29 -32.41
CA GLN A 31 -3.96 1.64 -31.01
C GLN A 31 -3.30 3.01 -30.95
N ALA A 32 -4.11 4.02 -30.67
CA ALA A 32 -3.78 5.41 -30.92
C ALA A 32 -4.79 6.28 -30.17
N ASP A 33 -4.55 6.42 -28.87
CA ASP A 33 -4.68 7.67 -28.12
C ASP A 33 -4.01 7.47 -26.75
N ASN A 34 -3.77 8.57 -26.04
CA ASN A 34 -3.27 8.55 -24.67
C ASN A 34 -4.42 8.42 -23.65
N ASP A 35 -5.65 8.30 -24.14
CA ASP A 35 -6.87 8.27 -23.35
C ASP A 35 -7.98 7.47 -24.07
N VAL A 36 -8.96 7.02 -23.29
CA VAL A 36 -10.25 6.53 -23.78
C VAL A 36 -11.35 7.12 -22.90
N LEU A 37 -12.36 7.73 -23.53
CA LEU A 37 -13.51 8.30 -22.86
C LEU A 37 -14.78 7.64 -23.40
N PHE A 38 -15.55 7.00 -22.53
CA PHE A 38 -16.72 6.24 -22.95
C PHE A 38 -17.91 6.40 -22.00
N SER A 39 -19.10 6.24 -22.57
CA SER A 39 -20.35 6.51 -21.87
C SER A 39 -20.77 5.33 -21.01
N LEU A 40 -21.15 5.63 -19.78
CA LEU A 40 -21.80 4.72 -18.84
C LEU A 40 -23.34 4.81 -18.91
N ASP A 41 -23.88 5.61 -19.83
CA ASP A 41 -25.31 5.89 -19.92
C ASP A 41 -26.15 4.63 -20.03
N GLY A 42 -27.19 4.58 -19.20
CA GLY A 42 -28.14 3.47 -19.17
C GLY A 42 -27.62 2.19 -18.52
N MET A 43 -26.41 2.15 -17.96
CA MET A 43 -26.05 1.14 -16.95
C MET A 43 -26.97 1.30 -15.75
N ARG A 44 -27.39 0.19 -15.15
CA ARG A 44 -28.47 0.21 -14.16
C ARG A 44 -28.50 -1.02 -13.26
N LEU A 45 -29.03 -0.81 -12.06
CA LEU A 45 -29.39 -1.84 -11.10
C LEU A 45 -30.92 -1.91 -11.01
N ARG A 46 -31.52 -3.02 -11.46
CA ARG A 46 -32.97 -3.27 -11.38
C ARG A 46 -33.28 -4.76 -11.37
N CYS A 47 -34.46 -5.12 -10.86
CA CYS A 47 -35.09 -6.41 -11.20
C CYS A 47 -35.78 -6.34 -12.57
N GLU A 48 -35.55 -7.33 -13.44
CA GLU A 48 -36.26 -7.44 -14.71
C GLU A 48 -37.65 -8.09 -14.52
N LEU A 49 -38.68 -7.53 -15.16
CA LEU A 49 -40.03 -8.06 -15.07
C LEU A 49 -40.12 -9.45 -15.75
N PHE A 50 -40.25 -10.50 -14.94
CA PHE A 50 -40.14 -11.91 -15.35
C PHE A 50 -38.74 -12.34 -15.83
N GLY A 51 -37.69 -11.61 -15.43
CA GLY A 51 -36.29 -11.94 -15.75
C GLY A 51 -35.41 -12.03 -14.50
N GLU A 52 -34.11 -11.88 -14.71
CA GLU A 52 -33.09 -11.85 -13.67
C GLU A 52 -33.17 -10.55 -12.84
N CYS A 53 -32.75 -10.62 -11.57
CA CYS A 53 -32.55 -9.43 -10.77
C CYS A 53 -31.09 -9.02 -10.81
N PHE A 54 -30.85 -7.73 -11.09
CA PHE A 54 -29.52 -7.11 -11.09
C PHE A 54 -28.46 -7.84 -11.95
N PRO A 55 -28.74 -8.14 -13.24
CA PRO A 55 -27.74 -8.75 -14.11
C PRO A 55 -26.53 -7.82 -14.29
N ASP A 56 -25.33 -8.40 -14.34
CA ASP A 56 -24.07 -7.68 -14.58
C ASP A 56 -24.19 -6.69 -15.75
N GLN A 57 -23.61 -5.50 -15.57
CA GLN A 57 -23.61 -4.42 -16.56
C GLN A 57 -22.19 -4.15 -17.04
N SER A 58 -22.04 -3.99 -18.36
CA SER A 58 -20.74 -3.72 -18.99
C SER A 58 -20.86 -2.60 -20.03
N ARG A 59 -19.85 -1.72 -20.08
CA ARG A 59 -19.66 -0.66 -21.08
C ARG A 59 -18.20 -0.59 -21.47
N ASN A 60 -17.92 -0.33 -22.74
CA ASN A 60 -16.56 -0.28 -23.25
C ASN A 60 -16.37 0.85 -24.27
N SER A 61 -15.11 1.26 -24.48
CA SER A 61 -14.68 2.35 -25.35
C SER A 61 -14.76 2.06 -26.85
N ALA A 62 -14.96 0.80 -27.26
CA ALA A 62 -15.17 0.45 -28.65
C ALA A 62 -16.63 0.64 -29.09
N ASP A 63 -17.57 0.21 -28.25
CA ASP A 63 -19.02 0.22 -28.54
C ASP A 63 -19.73 1.48 -28.03
N ASN A 64 -19.19 2.15 -26.99
CA ASN A 64 -19.80 3.32 -26.33
C ASN A 64 -18.87 4.57 -26.27
N PRO A 65 -18.05 4.87 -27.30
CA PRO A 65 -17.08 5.97 -27.25
C PRO A 65 -17.76 7.34 -27.11
N LEU A 66 -17.04 8.29 -26.53
CA LEU A 66 -17.39 9.71 -26.49
C LEU A 66 -16.27 10.52 -27.16
N PRO A 67 -16.54 11.20 -28.30
CA PRO A 67 -17.82 11.32 -28.99
C PRO A 67 -18.26 10.01 -29.70
N PRO A 68 -19.57 9.76 -29.86
CA PRO A 68 -20.09 8.53 -30.45
C PRO A 68 -19.62 8.26 -31.90
N GLY A 69 -19.28 7.01 -32.17
CA GLY A 69 -19.17 6.44 -33.52
C GLY A 69 -17.81 5.87 -33.92
N THR A 70 -16.71 6.34 -33.33
CA THR A 70 -15.36 5.80 -33.59
C THR A 70 -14.90 5.00 -32.37
N PRO A 71 -14.70 3.68 -32.47
CA PRO A 71 -14.10 2.88 -31.40
C PRO A 71 -12.77 3.48 -30.93
N GLN A 72 -12.61 3.67 -29.63
CA GLN A 72 -11.38 4.21 -29.02
C GLN A 72 -10.60 3.09 -28.33
N THR A 73 -9.27 3.19 -28.39
CA THR A 73 -8.33 2.22 -27.79
C THR A 73 -7.08 2.93 -27.28
N ILE A 74 -6.74 2.72 -26.01
CA ILE A 74 -5.60 3.33 -25.33
C ILE A 74 -4.29 2.59 -25.61
N LEU A 75 -3.17 3.31 -25.61
CA LEU A 75 -1.83 2.74 -25.74
C LEU A 75 -1.39 1.95 -24.49
N PRO A 76 -0.47 0.97 -24.63
CA PRO A 76 0.25 0.39 -23.51
C PRO A 76 1.13 1.47 -22.85
N SER A 77 1.06 1.56 -21.52
CA SER A 77 1.71 2.60 -20.72
C SER A 77 2.31 2.03 -19.44
N SER A 78 3.32 2.70 -18.89
CA SER A 78 3.91 2.40 -17.58
C SER A 78 2.97 2.71 -16.40
N GLY A 79 1.87 3.41 -16.65
CA GLY A 79 0.80 3.66 -15.68
C GLY A 79 -0.46 4.20 -16.32
N TYR A 80 -1.55 4.14 -15.57
CA TYR A 80 -2.87 4.62 -15.96
C TYR A 80 -3.52 5.40 -14.83
N ARG A 81 -4.35 6.38 -15.19
CA ARG A 81 -5.29 7.07 -14.32
C ARG A 81 -6.70 6.74 -14.79
N TYR A 82 -7.64 6.59 -13.87
CA TYR A 82 -9.07 6.56 -14.20
C TYR A 82 -9.82 7.73 -13.57
N THR A 83 -10.97 8.07 -14.13
CA THR A 83 -11.94 9.00 -13.54
C THR A 83 -13.35 8.56 -13.94
N LEU A 84 -14.22 8.46 -12.95
CA LEU A 84 -15.64 8.13 -13.09
C LEU A 84 -16.47 9.37 -12.71
N ASP A 85 -17.41 9.74 -13.57
CA ASP A 85 -18.32 10.87 -13.35
C ASP A 85 -19.71 10.54 -13.94
N GLY A 86 -20.75 11.22 -13.48
CA GLY A 86 -22.12 11.03 -13.93
C GLY A 86 -23.16 11.40 -12.88
N THR A 87 -24.42 11.30 -13.27
CA THR A 87 -25.56 11.37 -12.34
C THR A 87 -26.33 10.06 -12.34
N VAL A 88 -27.08 9.80 -11.26
CA VAL A 88 -27.97 8.66 -11.15
C VAL A 88 -29.42 9.09 -11.11
N ARG A 89 -30.24 8.45 -11.95
CA ARG A 89 -31.68 8.34 -11.72
C ARG A 89 -31.93 7.25 -10.70
N SER A 90 -32.79 7.52 -9.75
CA SER A 90 -33.19 6.56 -8.73
C SER A 90 -34.71 6.54 -8.60
N SER A 91 -35.26 5.38 -8.26
CA SER A 91 -36.71 5.22 -8.16
C SER A 91 -37.12 4.14 -7.18
N GLY A 92 -38.38 4.20 -6.77
CA GLY A 92 -38.95 3.26 -5.80
C GLY A 92 -38.25 3.37 -4.44
N LEU A 93 -37.96 2.23 -3.80
CA LEU A 93 -37.28 2.23 -2.50
C LEU A 93 -35.85 2.78 -2.57
N ILE A 94 -35.13 2.54 -3.68
CA ILE A 94 -33.76 3.04 -3.82
C ILE A 94 -33.73 4.57 -3.88
N GLY A 95 -34.74 5.17 -4.52
CA GLY A 95 -34.91 6.63 -4.56
C GLY A 95 -35.24 7.27 -3.20
N GLY A 96 -35.49 6.47 -2.16
CA GLY A 96 -35.58 6.93 -0.77
C GLY A 96 -34.25 6.93 -0.02
N ILE A 97 -33.21 6.29 -0.59
CA ILE A 97 -31.85 6.19 -0.01
C ILE A 97 -30.91 7.12 -0.79
N ILE A 98 -30.80 6.92 -2.11
CA ILE A 98 -30.02 7.74 -3.03
C ILE A 98 -31.02 8.64 -3.79
N PRO A 99 -31.04 9.97 -3.59
CA PRO A 99 -31.98 10.86 -4.26
C PRO A 99 -31.90 10.85 -5.80
N ASP A 100 -33.01 11.12 -6.48
CA ASP A 100 -33.02 11.20 -7.95
C ASP A 100 -32.24 12.43 -8.43
N GLY A 101 -31.22 12.20 -9.26
CA GLY A 101 -30.35 13.24 -9.78
C GLY A 101 -29.06 13.47 -9.00
N SER A 102 -28.79 12.72 -7.93
CA SER A 102 -27.47 12.70 -7.28
C SER A 102 -26.36 12.39 -8.29
N SER A 103 -25.19 13.00 -8.13
CA SER A 103 -23.96 12.62 -8.80
C SER A 103 -23.48 11.22 -8.35
N LEU A 104 -22.55 10.62 -9.11
CA LEU A 104 -21.83 9.42 -8.64
C LEU A 104 -21.06 9.71 -7.35
N GLY A 105 -20.51 10.92 -7.17
CA GLY A 105 -19.84 11.34 -5.94
C GLY A 105 -20.77 11.29 -4.73
N GLU A 106 -21.89 12.01 -4.80
CA GLU A 106 -22.93 11.99 -3.76
C GLU A 106 -23.46 10.58 -3.51
N MET A 107 -23.62 9.74 -4.55
CA MET A 107 -24.02 8.35 -4.38
C MET A 107 -23.00 7.55 -3.57
N MET A 108 -21.70 7.64 -3.92
CA MET A 108 -20.63 6.94 -3.20
C MET A 108 -20.54 7.40 -1.75
N ASP A 109 -20.65 8.71 -1.51
CA ASP A 109 -20.64 9.25 -0.16
C ASP A 109 -21.88 8.79 0.63
N ILE A 110 -23.09 8.76 0.04
CA ILE A 110 -24.31 8.23 0.70
C ILE A 110 -24.15 6.77 1.14
N LEU A 111 -23.35 5.97 0.43
CA LEU A 111 -23.00 4.61 0.85
C LEU A 111 -22.00 4.63 2.02
N GLN A 112 -20.95 5.47 1.93
CA GLN A 112 -20.00 5.72 3.02
C GLN A 112 -19.29 7.07 2.84
N ALA A 113 -19.35 7.93 3.86
CA ALA A 113 -18.91 9.33 3.76
C ALA A 113 -17.42 9.47 3.42
N GLY A 114 -17.13 10.27 2.38
CA GLY A 114 -15.80 10.53 1.87
C GLY A 114 -15.31 9.52 0.81
N GLN A 115 -16.10 8.50 0.43
CA GLN A 115 -15.72 7.54 -0.62
C GLN A 115 -15.86 8.05 -2.06
N SER A 116 -16.41 9.25 -2.29
CA SER A 116 -16.28 9.92 -3.60
C SER A 116 -14.82 10.09 -4.04
N ARG A 117 -13.85 10.10 -3.09
CA ARG A 117 -12.41 10.05 -3.38
C ARG A 117 -11.96 8.84 -4.21
N MET A 118 -12.73 7.75 -4.22
CA MET A 118 -12.43 6.54 -4.99
C MET A 118 -12.87 6.62 -6.46
N LEU A 119 -13.58 7.68 -6.88
CA LEU A 119 -13.96 7.88 -8.28
C LEU A 119 -12.81 8.38 -9.16
N THR A 120 -11.64 8.65 -8.59
CA THR A 120 -10.40 8.94 -9.31
C THR A 120 -9.23 8.26 -8.61
N GLY A 121 -8.41 7.56 -9.38
CA GLY A 121 -7.23 6.89 -8.86
C GLY A 121 -6.25 6.51 -9.97
N TYR A 122 -5.18 5.85 -9.57
CA TYR A 122 -4.02 5.59 -10.43
C TYR A 122 -3.51 4.15 -10.22
N MET A 123 -2.98 3.56 -11.28
CA MET A 123 -2.37 2.23 -11.30
C MET A 123 -1.00 2.32 -11.99
N ARG A 124 0.04 1.78 -11.34
CA ARG A 124 1.37 1.59 -11.93
C ARG A 124 1.37 0.25 -12.68
N ASN A 125 1.85 0.27 -13.92
CA ASN A 125 2.00 -0.91 -14.76
C ASN A 125 3.48 -1.11 -15.14
N PRO A 126 4.31 -1.73 -14.28
CA PRO A 126 5.76 -1.85 -14.51
C PRO A 126 6.13 -2.60 -15.80
N THR A 127 5.23 -3.42 -16.33
CA THR A 127 5.44 -4.14 -17.61
C THR A 127 5.42 -3.20 -18.82
N GLY A 128 4.75 -2.05 -18.70
CA GLY A 128 4.44 -1.15 -19.83
C GLY A 128 3.50 -1.76 -20.88
N GLY A 129 3.02 -3.00 -20.68
CA GLY A 129 2.24 -3.76 -21.64
C GLY A 129 0.78 -3.96 -21.20
N LEU A 130 -0.01 -4.55 -22.09
CA LEU A 130 -1.36 -5.05 -21.79
C LEU A 130 -1.35 -6.57 -22.08
N PRO A 131 -0.68 -7.38 -21.24
CA PRO A 131 -0.46 -8.80 -21.52
C PRO A 131 -1.73 -9.64 -21.47
N ASP A 132 -2.72 -9.23 -20.67
CA ASP A 132 -3.91 -10.02 -20.39
C ASP A 132 -5.14 -9.48 -21.15
N ALA A 133 -6.12 -10.35 -21.39
CA ALA A 133 -7.38 -9.97 -22.03
C ALA A 133 -8.19 -8.94 -21.21
N LYS A 134 -7.86 -8.79 -19.93
CA LYS A 134 -8.42 -7.84 -18.98
C LYS A 134 -7.33 -7.45 -17.97
N ASN A 135 -6.83 -6.23 -18.08
CA ASN A 135 -5.82 -5.64 -17.20
C ASN A 135 -6.55 -4.63 -16.29
N THR A 136 -6.77 -4.99 -15.03
CA THR A 136 -7.55 -4.14 -14.11
C THR A 136 -6.77 -2.88 -13.74
N VAL A 137 -7.48 -1.75 -13.74
CA VAL A 137 -6.96 -0.40 -13.42
C VAL A 137 -7.49 0.05 -12.07
N TRP A 138 -8.73 -0.34 -11.74
CA TRP A 138 -9.36 -0.13 -10.44
C TRP A 138 -10.45 -1.16 -10.21
N LEU A 139 -10.59 -1.57 -8.96
CA LEU A 139 -11.61 -2.47 -8.44
C LEU A 139 -12.09 -1.91 -7.11
N GLN A 140 -13.39 -1.95 -6.84
CA GLN A 140 -13.93 -1.77 -5.50
C GLN A 140 -15.11 -2.71 -5.29
N THR A 141 -15.06 -3.46 -4.20
CA THR A 141 -16.17 -4.30 -3.75
C THR A 141 -16.83 -3.63 -2.54
N PHE A 142 -18.14 -3.45 -2.61
CA PHE A 142 -18.99 -3.19 -1.45
C PHE A 142 -19.62 -4.52 -1.05
N ALA A 143 -19.54 -4.91 0.22
CA ALA A 143 -20.03 -6.20 0.72
C ALA A 143 -20.44 -6.06 2.20
N ASP A 144 -21.49 -5.27 2.46
CA ASP A 144 -21.88 -4.87 3.82
C ASP A 144 -23.41 -4.57 3.93
N GLU A 145 -23.93 -4.40 5.16
CA GLU A 145 -25.30 -3.96 5.43
C GLU A 145 -25.43 -2.44 5.33
N ILE A 146 -25.69 -1.94 4.12
CA ILE A 146 -25.89 -0.51 3.89
C ILE A 146 -27.35 -0.12 4.16
N ILE A 147 -27.57 0.58 5.26
CA ILE A 147 -28.87 1.19 5.64
C ILE A 147 -29.98 0.12 5.73
N GLY A 148 -29.68 -1.01 6.39
CA GLY A 148 -30.64 -2.11 6.57
C GLY A 148 -30.79 -3.04 5.37
N ILE A 149 -29.88 -2.95 4.39
CA ILE A 149 -29.88 -3.78 3.17
C ILE A 149 -28.48 -4.38 3.00
N GLU A 150 -28.41 -5.70 3.11
CA GLU A 150 -27.22 -6.49 2.76
C GLU A 150 -26.95 -6.33 1.25
N LEU A 151 -25.79 -5.76 0.91
CA LEU A 151 -25.40 -5.35 -0.44
C LEU A 151 -23.99 -5.86 -0.77
N ALA A 152 -23.90 -6.74 -1.77
CA ALA A 152 -22.65 -7.09 -2.44
C ALA A 152 -22.67 -6.53 -3.89
N ILE A 153 -21.74 -5.63 -4.23
CA ILE A 153 -21.54 -5.12 -5.59
C ILE A 153 -20.05 -4.89 -5.84
N THR A 154 -19.56 -5.36 -6.98
CA THR A 154 -18.23 -5.03 -7.48
C THR A 154 -18.30 -3.99 -8.61
N LEU A 155 -17.58 -2.88 -8.45
CA LEU A 155 -17.32 -1.89 -9.49
C LEU A 155 -15.90 -2.09 -10.02
N GLU A 156 -15.71 -2.07 -11.34
CA GLU A 156 -14.39 -2.29 -11.94
C GLU A 156 -14.14 -1.44 -13.18
N THR A 157 -12.92 -0.91 -13.29
CA THR A 157 -12.37 -0.31 -14.51
C THR A 157 -11.15 -1.12 -14.97
N SER A 158 -11.10 -1.50 -16.25
CA SER A 158 -10.02 -2.32 -16.82
C SER A 158 -9.73 -1.97 -18.29
N ILE A 159 -8.64 -2.50 -18.83
CA ILE A 159 -8.21 -2.31 -20.23
C ILE A 159 -7.95 -3.70 -20.85
N SER A 160 -8.43 -3.99 -22.05
CA SER A 160 -8.13 -5.26 -22.73
C SER A 160 -6.73 -5.32 -23.35
N ASP A 161 -6.31 -6.51 -23.78
CA ASP A 161 -5.09 -6.76 -24.57
C ASP A 161 -5.05 -5.96 -25.90
N GLN A 162 -6.21 -5.49 -26.37
CA GLN A 162 -6.36 -4.63 -27.55
C GLN A 162 -6.49 -3.13 -27.21
N GLY A 163 -6.30 -2.74 -25.94
CA GLY A 163 -6.41 -1.35 -25.48
C GLY A 163 -7.85 -0.84 -25.32
N VAL A 164 -8.87 -1.71 -25.35
CA VAL A 164 -10.26 -1.28 -25.15
C VAL A 164 -10.49 -1.05 -23.65
N GLY A 165 -10.80 0.19 -23.26
CA GLY A 165 -11.23 0.51 -21.90
C GLY A 165 -12.61 -0.05 -21.61
N LEU A 166 -12.80 -0.57 -20.40
CA LEU A 166 -13.95 -1.33 -19.95
C LEU A 166 -14.35 -0.90 -18.54
N PHE A 167 -15.64 -0.65 -18.32
CA PHE A 167 -16.23 -0.44 -16.99
C PHE A 167 -17.34 -1.45 -16.75
N GLU A 168 -17.34 -2.07 -15.57
CA GLU A 168 -18.26 -3.14 -15.20
C GLU A 168 -18.87 -2.90 -13.82
N ILE A 169 -20.14 -3.28 -13.68
CA ILE A 169 -20.84 -3.45 -12.40
C ILE A 169 -21.23 -4.92 -12.37
N ARG A 170 -20.60 -5.71 -11.49
CA ARG A 170 -20.69 -7.18 -11.50
C ARG A 170 -20.79 -7.76 -10.08
N ASP A 171 -21.05 -9.06 -10.01
CA ASP A 171 -21.17 -9.83 -8.76
C ASP A 171 -22.19 -9.18 -7.81
N ILE A 172 -23.35 -8.83 -8.37
CA ILE A 172 -24.40 -8.10 -7.66
C ILE A 172 -25.28 -9.08 -6.89
N ASP A 173 -25.14 -9.13 -5.58
CA ASP A 173 -26.11 -9.76 -4.67
C ASP A 173 -26.74 -8.69 -3.77
N ILE A 174 -28.07 -8.73 -3.62
CA ILE A 174 -28.81 -7.76 -2.80
C ILE A 174 -29.90 -8.50 -2.03
N GLY A 175 -29.86 -8.36 -0.70
CA GLY A 175 -30.71 -9.05 0.26
C GLY A 175 -32.19 -9.13 -0.15
N LEU A 176 -32.74 -10.34 -0.10
CA LEU A 176 -33.93 -10.77 -0.84
C LEU A 176 -35.16 -9.83 -0.81
N GLY A 177 -35.53 -9.34 -1.99
CA GLY A 177 -36.91 -9.53 -2.48
C GLY A 177 -37.92 -8.38 -2.35
N ILE A 178 -37.52 -7.16 -1.97
CA ILE A 178 -38.46 -6.02 -1.81
C ILE A 178 -38.09 -4.78 -2.66
N LEU A 179 -36.96 -4.78 -3.37
CA LEU A 179 -36.48 -3.65 -4.16
C LEU A 179 -37.27 -3.43 -5.46
N PHE A 180 -38.50 -2.92 -5.32
CA PHE A 180 -39.15 -2.15 -6.36
C PHE A 180 -38.37 -0.85 -6.54
N GLY A 181 -37.57 -0.77 -7.60
CA GLY A 181 -36.75 0.39 -7.93
C GLY A 181 -35.84 0.15 -9.13
N GLU A 182 -35.17 1.22 -9.54
CA GLU A 182 -34.08 1.22 -10.52
C GLU A 182 -33.11 2.32 -10.10
N ILE A 183 -31.81 2.02 -9.99
CA ILE A 183 -30.74 3.01 -10.20
C ILE A 183 -30.37 2.94 -11.68
N ARG A 184 -30.20 4.08 -12.35
CA ARG A 184 -29.65 4.15 -13.71
C ARG A 184 -28.70 5.33 -13.83
N VAL A 185 -27.54 5.11 -14.43
CA VAL A 185 -26.59 6.17 -14.75
C VAL A 185 -27.09 7.02 -15.94
N GLU A 186 -27.07 8.34 -15.79
CA GLU A 186 -27.31 9.36 -16.82
C GLU A 186 -26.13 10.34 -16.90
N ASN A 187 -25.75 10.75 -18.11
CA ASN A 187 -24.57 11.58 -18.39
C ASN A 187 -23.28 10.98 -17.80
N GLY A 188 -23.22 9.65 -17.69
CA GLY A 188 -22.13 8.93 -17.06
C GLY A 188 -20.96 8.73 -18.00
N THR A 189 -19.75 8.83 -17.46
CA THR A 189 -18.50 8.66 -18.19
C THR A 189 -17.48 7.87 -17.38
N CYS A 190 -16.72 7.02 -18.09
CA CYS A 190 -15.44 6.52 -17.62
C CYS A 190 -14.37 7.08 -18.55
N LEU A 191 -13.39 7.74 -17.95
CA LEU A 191 -12.16 8.19 -18.57
C LEU A 191 -11.02 7.31 -18.06
N ILE A 192 -10.21 6.76 -18.95
CA ILE A 192 -8.93 6.14 -18.62
C ILE A 192 -7.85 6.88 -19.42
N GLU A 193 -6.80 7.34 -18.76
CA GLU A 193 -5.68 8.08 -19.35
C GLU A 193 -4.35 7.36 -19.08
N THR A 194 -3.41 7.41 -20.03
CA THR A 194 -2.02 7.01 -19.81
C THR A 194 -1.38 8.02 -18.88
N TRP A 195 -0.70 7.53 -17.84
CA TRP A 195 0.00 8.34 -16.86
C TRP A 195 1.45 7.87 -16.77
N GLU A 196 2.41 8.80 -16.83
CA GLU A 196 3.81 8.51 -16.53
C GLU A 196 3.98 8.47 -15.00
N PRO A 197 4.34 7.31 -14.41
CA PRO A 197 4.42 7.22 -12.96
C PRO A 197 5.48 8.14 -12.36
N SER A 198 5.18 8.73 -11.20
CA SER A 198 6.20 9.37 -10.38
C SER A 198 7.27 8.36 -9.98
N PRO A 199 8.51 8.80 -9.70
CA PRO A 199 9.49 7.95 -9.02
C PRO A 199 8.88 7.33 -7.76
N ARG A 200 9.37 6.14 -7.39
CA ARG A 200 9.03 5.48 -6.12
C ARG A 200 9.27 6.45 -4.96
N GLN A 201 8.24 6.66 -4.15
CA GLN A 201 8.37 7.29 -2.84
C GLN A 201 8.60 6.19 -1.83
N GLN A 202 9.71 6.25 -1.10
CA GLN A 202 10.18 5.16 -0.26
C GLN A 202 10.82 5.69 1.01
N THR A 203 10.43 5.11 2.14
CA THR A 203 10.82 5.53 3.48
C THR A 203 11.31 4.34 4.27
N GLU A 204 12.36 4.53 5.05
CA GLU A 204 12.96 3.49 5.87
C GLU A 204 13.16 4.00 7.30
N TRP A 205 13.16 3.09 8.26
CA TRP A 205 13.42 3.34 9.68
C TRP A 205 14.38 2.28 10.18
N HIS A 206 15.48 2.69 10.85
CA HIS A 206 16.45 1.81 11.52
C HIS A 206 16.21 1.71 13.04
N PHE A 207 15.20 2.45 13.54
CA PHE A 207 14.80 2.48 14.94
C PHE A 207 15.91 2.89 15.95
N ASP A 208 16.86 3.73 15.50
CA ASP A 208 17.92 4.39 16.29
C ASP A 208 17.36 5.27 17.43
N SER A 209 16.83 4.66 18.48
CA SER A 209 16.17 5.32 19.62
C SER A 209 14.95 6.20 19.30
N ALA A 210 14.38 6.13 18.08
CA ALA A 210 13.23 6.94 17.67
C ALA A 210 12.42 6.32 16.51
N LEU A 211 11.18 6.81 16.32
CA LEU A 211 10.32 6.52 15.15
C LEU A 211 10.62 7.43 13.93
N THR A 212 11.74 8.14 13.93
CA THR A 212 12.18 9.00 12.81
C THR A 212 12.75 8.17 11.68
N SER A 213 12.41 8.52 10.44
CA SER A 213 12.92 7.84 9.25
C SER A 213 14.38 8.18 8.96
N VAL A 214 15.04 7.29 8.22
CA VAL A 214 16.44 7.42 7.76
C VAL A 214 16.60 8.71 6.93
N PRO A 215 17.66 9.50 7.14
CA PRO A 215 17.89 10.74 6.38
C PRO A 215 17.85 10.53 4.86
N ASN A 216 17.15 11.42 4.16
CA ASN A 216 16.89 11.37 2.70
C ASN A 216 15.95 10.25 2.23
N SER A 217 15.39 9.44 3.12
CA SER A 217 14.20 8.63 2.85
C SER A 217 12.92 9.44 3.14
N GLY A 218 11.78 9.08 2.54
CA GLY A 218 10.52 9.81 2.72
C GLY A 218 9.50 9.61 1.60
N PRO A 219 8.27 10.14 1.74
CA PRO A 219 7.84 11.10 2.78
C PRO A 219 7.09 10.48 3.96
N ALA A 220 6.96 9.15 4.04
CA ALA A 220 6.11 8.50 5.03
C ALA A 220 6.60 8.75 6.47
N ARG A 221 5.69 8.63 7.44
CA ARG A 221 5.96 8.84 8.86
C ARG A 221 5.33 7.75 9.72
N LEU A 222 5.96 7.49 10.86
CA LEU A 222 5.42 6.67 11.94
C LEU A 222 5.07 7.55 13.14
N ASP A 223 4.01 7.19 13.85
CA ASP A 223 3.69 7.69 15.19
C ASP A 223 3.06 6.54 15.99
N TYR A 224 2.85 6.73 17.30
CA TYR A 224 2.07 5.81 18.12
C TYR A 224 0.58 5.96 17.79
N LEU A 225 -0.11 4.86 17.50
CA LEU A 225 -1.53 4.84 17.13
C LEU A 225 -2.41 5.46 18.21
N ASP A 226 -2.01 5.31 19.48
CA ASP A 226 -2.66 5.83 20.67
C ASP A 226 -2.00 7.10 21.24
N ASN A 227 -1.25 7.85 20.42
CA ASN A 227 -0.61 9.11 20.83
C ASN A 227 -1.66 10.09 21.42
N PRO A 228 -1.50 10.56 22.67
CA PRO A 228 -2.47 11.45 23.32
C PRO A 228 -2.76 12.75 22.56
N ALA A 229 -1.90 13.17 21.63
CA ALA A 229 -2.15 14.30 20.74
C ALA A 229 -3.39 14.09 19.85
N PHE A 230 -3.60 12.87 19.33
CA PHE A 230 -4.67 12.56 18.37
C PHE A 230 -6.09 12.62 18.98
N GLY A 231 -6.20 12.73 20.31
CA GLY A 231 -7.45 12.86 21.03
C GLY A 231 -7.97 11.55 21.61
N THR A 232 -9.29 11.40 21.70
CA THR A 232 -9.93 10.16 22.14
C THR A 232 -9.84 9.14 21.02
N VAL A 233 -9.11 8.05 21.25
CA VAL A 233 -9.17 6.85 20.40
C VAL A 233 -10.62 6.41 20.26
N LEU A 234 -11.11 6.29 19.03
CA LEU A 234 -12.41 5.71 18.70
C LEU A 234 -12.18 4.22 18.44
N GLY A 235 -12.92 3.33 19.10
CA GLY A 235 -12.72 1.88 18.93
C GLY A 235 -13.10 1.04 20.14
N GLY A 236 -13.86 -0.02 19.89
CA GLY A 236 -14.23 -1.08 20.83
C GLY A 236 -15.32 -1.95 20.22
N ILE A 237 -15.24 -3.27 20.42
CA ILE A 237 -16.12 -4.24 19.76
C ILE A 237 -17.60 -3.92 20.03
N GLY A 238 -18.34 -3.59 18.97
CA GLY A 238 -19.74 -3.18 18.98
C GLY A 238 -20.00 -1.75 19.47
N SER A 239 -18.98 -0.89 19.49
CA SER A 239 -19.02 0.52 19.91
C SER A 239 -17.82 1.30 19.32
N GLU A 240 -17.51 1.04 18.06
CA GLU A 240 -16.37 1.53 17.29
C GLU A 240 -16.31 3.07 17.26
N ASP A 241 -17.45 3.74 17.03
CA ASP A 241 -17.54 5.21 17.04
C ASP A 241 -17.73 5.82 18.45
N THR A 242 -18.08 5.01 19.46
CA THR A 242 -18.46 5.50 20.81
C THR A 242 -17.92 4.61 21.94
N PRO A 243 -16.60 4.48 22.06
CA PRO A 243 -15.98 3.51 22.96
C PRO A 243 -16.36 3.70 24.42
N ASN A 244 -16.82 2.62 25.05
CA ASN A 244 -17.13 2.57 26.48
C ASN A 244 -16.57 1.28 27.10
N PRO A 245 -15.65 1.35 28.08
CA PRO A 245 -14.88 2.53 28.47
C PRO A 245 -14.11 3.14 27.29
N ASN A 246 -13.64 4.38 27.44
CA ASN A 246 -12.73 4.99 26.49
C ASN A 246 -11.44 4.15 26.39
N ALA A 247 -10.92 3.96 25.19
CA ALA A 247 -9.61 3.35 25.00
C ALA A 247 -8.50 4.22 25.65
N PRO A 248 -7.43 3.60 26.19
CA PRO A 248 -6.33 4.32 26.81
C PRO A 248 -5.43 4.98 25.76
N THR A 249 -4.65 5.98 26.16
CA THR A 249 -3.68 6.68 25.31
C THR A 249 -2.28 6.67 25.92
N GLY A 250 -1.25 6.70 25.08
CA GLY A 250 0.16 6.64 25.50
C GLY A 250 0.59 5.28 26.08
N VAL A 251 -0.16 4.22 25.81
CA VAL A 251 0.16 2.85 26.22
C VAL A 251 1.18 2.23 25.28
N THR A 252 1.12 2.44 23.96
CA THR A 252 2.15 1.89 23.06
C THR A 252 3.53 2.42 23.45
N GLU A 253 3.70 3.73 23.59
CA GLU A 253 4.98 4.31 24.01
C GLU A 253 5.45 3.76 25.37
N ALA A 254 4.54 3.58 26.33
CA ALA A 254 4.88 3.10 27.67
C ALA A 254 5.20 1.60 27.76
N GLN A 255 4.80 0.79 26.77
CA GLN A 255 5.03 -0.65 26.73
C GLN A 255 6.08 -1.09 25.69
N SER A 256 6.33 -0.26 24.69
CA SER A 256 7.42 -0.44 23.74
C SER A 256 8.76 0.02 24.31
N SER A 257 9.87 -0.31 23.64
CA SER A 257 11.18 0.27 23.98
C SER A 257 12.13 0.26 22.80
N PHE A 258 13.09 1.20 22.81
CA PHE A 258 14.28 1.15 21.97
C PHE A 258 15.44 0.58 22.79
N THR A 259 16.20 -0.35 22.22
CA THR A 259 17.27 -1.11 22.88
C THR A 259 18.17 -1.76 21.84
N THR A 260 19.28 -2.41 22.22
CA THR A 260 20.12 -3.19 21.29
C THR A 260 19.85 -4.69 21.35
N THR A 261 20.22 -5.42 20.29
CA THR A 261 20.13 -6.88 20.25
C THR A 261 21.03 -7.56 21.30
N ALA A 262 22.21 -7.01 21.56
CA ALA A 262 23.08 -7.43 22.66
C ALA A 262 22.45 -7.23 24.04
N SER A 263 21.66 -6.17 24.22
CA SER A 263 20.92 -5.90 25.47
C SER A 263 19.76 -6.88 25.68
N LEU A 264 19.13 -7.33 24.60
CA LEU A 264 18.13 -8.41 24.60
C LEU A 264 18.76 -9.81 24.73
N GLY A 265 20.08 -9.94 24.52
CA GLY A 265 20.80 -11.21 24.59
C GLY A 265 20.56 -12.14 23.39
N ILE A 266 20.13 -11.57 22.25
CA ILE A 266 19.89 -12.29 20.99
C ILE A 266 20.99 -11.96 19.97
N PRO A 267 21.21 -12.79 18.93
CA PRO A 267 21.99 -12.37 17.76
C PRO A 267 21.25 -11.23 17.05
N GLY A 268 21.97 -10.22 16.57
CA GLY A 268 21.38 -9.20 15.71
C GLY A 268 21.28 -9.61 14.23
N PRO A 269 20.64 -8.78 13.40
CA PRO A 269 20.46 -9.03 11.97
C PRO A 269 21.82 -9.02 11.26
N GLY A 270 21.97 -9.80 10.18
CA GLY A 270 23.28 -10.08 9.57
C GLY A 270 24.29 -10.86 10.44
N GLY A 271 24.12 -10.87 11.77
CA GLY A 271 25.08 -11.36 12.76
C GLY A 271 25.77 -10.25 13.57
N GLU A 272 25.52 -8.98 13.26
CA GLU A 272 26.06 -7.80 13.95
C GLU A 272 25.06 -7.24 14.97
N ASP A 273 25.50 -6.46 15.97
CA ASP A 273 24.58 -5.83 16.94
C ASP A 273 23.88 -4.63 16.30
N ALA A 274 22.57 -4.50 16.53
CA ALA A 274 21.74 -3.42 16.00
C ALA A 274 20.90 -2.77 17.10
N ASP A 275 20.57 -1.49 16.92
CA ASP A 275 19.43 -0.88 17.61
C ASP A 275 18.12 -1.51 17.08
N VAL A 276 17.13 -1.66 17.97
CA VAL A 276 15.84 -2.27 17.66
C VAL A 276 14.70 -1.61 18.43
N TYR A 277 13.54 -1.58 17.79
CA TYR A 277 12.26 -1.29 18.44
C TYR A 277 11.59 -2.59 18.90
N VAL A 278 11.41 -2.73 20.20
CA VAL A 278 10.56 -3.75 20.82
C VAL A 278 9.12 -3.25 20.79
N THR A 279 8.25 -3.94 20.05
CA THR A 279 6.84 -3.53 19.92
C THR A 279 6.07 -3.77 21.22
N SER A 280 5.17 -2.86 21.56
CA SER A 280 4.05 -3.18 22.46
C SER A 280 3.26 -4.36 21.88
N PRO A 281 2.71 -5.28 22.70
CA PRO A 281 1.58 -6.10 22.27
C PRO A 281 0.37 -5.18 22.02
N ALA A 282 -0.64 -5.65 21.27
CA ALA A 282 -1.81 -4.84 20.90
C ALA A 282 -2.82 -4.58 22.05
N ARG A 283 -2.37 -4.63 23.30
CA ARG A 283 -3.20 -4.61 24.51
C ARG A 283 -2.49 -3.90 25.68
N ASN A 284 -3.27 -3.26 26.54
CA ASN A 284 -2.77 -2.67 27.78
C ASN A 284 -2.54 -3.74 28.86
N LEU A 285 -1.27 -4.07 29.13
CA LEU A 285 -0.85 -5.06 30.13
C LEU A 285 -0.99 -4.56 31.59
N ALA A 286 -1.17 -3.25 31.80
CA ALA A 286 -1.27 -2.66 33.14
C ALA A 286 -2.71 -2.73 33.72
N ASP A 287 -3.71 -3.01 32.88
CA ASP A 287 -5.09 -3.23 33.27
C ASP A 287 -5.43 -4.74 33.16
N PRO A 288 -6.29 -5.32 34.02
CA PRO A 288 -6.83 -6.67 33.81
C PRO A 288 -8.13 -6.70 32.98
N ASP A 289 -8.71 -5.55 32.62
CA ASP A 289 -9.96 -5.47 31.86
C ASP A 289 -9.73 -5.70 30.35
N PRO A 290 -10.24 -6.80 29.75
CA PRO A 290 -10.10 -7.03 28.32
C PRO A 290 -10.80 -5.98 27.47
N ASP A 291 -11.80 -5.26 28.01
CA ASP A 291 -12.45 -4.16 27.31
C ASP A 291 -11.53 -2.93 27.20
N LEU A 292 -10.34 -2.94 27.83
CA LEU A 292 -9.27 -1.93 27.69
C LEU A 292 -8.05 -2.44 26.89
N TYR A 293 -8.12 -3.66 26.33
CA TYR A 293 -7.07 -4.25 25.46
C TYR A 293 -7.24 -3.83 23.99
N ARG A 294 -7.53 -2.55 23.75
CA ARG A 294 -8.00 -2.10 22.44
C ARG A 294 -6.87 -1.54 21.58
N GLY A 295 -6.51 -2.28 20.53
CA GLY A 295 -6.10 -1.67 19.26
C GLY A 295 -4.93 -0.68 19.30
N ILE A 296 -4.00 -0.83 20.23
CA ILE A 296 -2.79 0.00 20.32
C ILE A 296 -1.69 -0.55 19.40
N GLY A 297 -0.76 0.29 18.95
CA GLY A 297 0.32 -0.07 18.03
C GLY A 297 0.97 1.15 17.40
N LEU A 298 1.54 0.99 16.20
CA LEU A 298 2.05 2.11 15.41
C LEU A 298 1.03 2.52 14.33
N ALA A 299 1.01 3.79 13.97
CA ALA A 299 0.32 4.31 12.80
C ALA A 299 1.38 4.72 11.75
N LEU A 300 1.22 4.25 10.51
CA LEU A 300 2.00 4.68 9.36
C LEU A 300 1.17 5.63 8.50
N PHE A 301 1.65 6.86 8.28
CA PHE A 301 1.10 7.80 7.31
C PHE A 301 1.98 7.78 6.06
N PRO A 302 1.50 7.28 4.89
CA PRO A 302 2.30 7.23 3.66
C PRO A 302 2.73 8.60 3.12
N ALA A 303 1.96 9.66 3.41
CA ALA A 303 2.25 11.07 3.09
C ALA A 303 2.59 11.37 1.62
N SER A 304 2.15 10.54 0.68
CA SER A 304 2.56 10.60 -0.74
C SER A 304 1.77 11.62 -1.59
N LYS A 305 0.67 12.17 -1.05
CA LYS A 305 -0.07 13.31 -1.63
C LYS A 305 0.73 14.62 -1.51
N PRO A 306 0.52 15.59 -2.42
CA PRO A 306 -0.45 15.58 -3.52
C PRO A 306 -0.02 14.84 -4.80
N ALA A 307 1.19 14.27 -4.85
CA ALA A 307 1.77 13.79 -6.11
C ALA A 307 1.04 12.59 -6.73
N PHE A 308 0.83 11.53 -5.93
CA PHE A 308 0.24 10.23 -6.32
C PHE A 308 0.04 9.42 -5.02
N PRO A 309 -0.83 8.41 -4.94
CA PRO A 309 -1.87 7.93 -5.88
C PRO A 309 -3.25 8.60 -5.76
N GLY A 310 -3.33 9.80 -5.19
CA GLY A 310 -4.63 10.37 -4.83
C GLY A 310 -5.13 9.76 -3.52
N GLY A 311 -6.43 9.45 -3.41
CA GLY A 311 -7.08 9.14 -2.13
C GLY A 311 -6.72 7.79 -1.50
N PHE A 312 -6.14 6.85 -2.25
CA PHE A 312 -5.85 5.48 -1.80
C PHE A 312 -4.67 4.84 -2.55
N LEU A 313 -3.96 3.92 -1.90
CA LEU A 313 -2.81 3.16 -2.40
C LEU A 313 -3.24 1.72 -2.72
N GLY A 314 -3.50 1.41 -3.99
CA GLY A 314 -3.80 0.04 -4.46
C GLY A 314 -2.58 -0.81 -4.85
N GLN A 315 -1.38 -0.25 -4.76
CA GLN A 315 -0.11 -0.95 -5.02
C GLN A 315 0.93 -0.37 -4.06
N TRP A 316 1.58 -1.23 -3.28
CA TRP A 316 2.50 -0.83 -2.22
C TRP A 316 3.43 -1.98 -1.83
N THR A 317 4.54 -1.64 -1.15
CA THR A 317 5.47 -2.62 -0.58
C THR A 317 5.76 -2.25 0.87
N LEU A 318 5.73 -3.23 1.75
CA LEU A 318 6.08 -3.09 3.17
C LEU A 318 7.05 -4.22 3.56
N ILE A 319 8.22 -3.87 4.08
CA ILE A 319 9.29 -4.81 4.44
C ILE A 319 9.68 -4.60 5.88
N TYR A 320 9.82 -5.69 6.62
CA TYR A 320 10.24 -5.72 8.02
C TYR A 320 11.49 -6.57 8.13
N ASP A 321 12.52 -6.07 8.82
CA ASP A 321 13.49 -6.94 9.47
C ASP A 321 12.95 -7.24 10.86
N LEU A 322 12.47 -8.48 11.02
CA LEU A 322 11.60 -8.91 12.11
C LEU A 322 12.23 -10.07 12.88
N TYR A 323 12.20 -10.00 14.21
CA TYR A 323 12.52 -11.09 15.12
C TYR A 323 11.32 -11.38 16.01
N ILE A 324 10.88 -12.64 16.06
CA ILE A 324 9.80 -13.07 16.96
C ILE A 324 10.41 -13.97 18.04
N PRO A 325 10.44 -13.56 19.32
CA PRO A 325 11.05 -14.37 20.37
C PRO A 325 10.16 -15.58 20.69
N SER A 326 10.78 -16.69 21.11
CA SER A 326 10.07 -17.93 21.49
C SER A 326 8.99 -17.71 22.56
N GLU A 327 9.15 -16.74 23.45
CA GLU A 327 8.14 -16.42 24.47
C GLU A 327 6.83 -15.89 23.87
N SER A 328 6.90 -15.12 22.78
CA SER A 328 5.75 -14.66 22.00
C SER A 328 5.23 -15.74 21.05
N TRP A 329 6.13 -16.44 20.35
CA TRP A 329 5.79 -17.47 19.36
C TRP A 329 5.04 -18.68 19.93
N ASN A 330 5.28 -19.01 21.20
CA ASN A 330 4.66 -20.16 21.87
C ASN A 330 3.41 -19.79 22.71
N THR A 331 2.89 -18.57 22.58
CA THR A 331 1.58 -18.19 23.15
C THR A 331 0.42 -18.71 22.29
N GLU A 332 -0.81 -18.47 22.74
CA GLU A 332 -2.02 -18.71 21.93
C GLU A 332 -2.34 -17.55 20.97
N TRP A 333 -1.62 -16.45 21.05
CA TRP A 333 -1.90 -15.21 20.34
C TRP A 333 -1.01 -15.05 19.09
N PRO A 334 -1.56 -14.56 17.95
CA PRO A 334 -0.78 -14.22 16.77
C PRO A 334 0.17 -13.03 17.01
N LEU A 335 0.99 -12.74 16.01
CA LEU A 335 1.60 -11.42 15.82
C LEU A 335 0.84 -10.69 14.70
N ALA A 336 0.29 -9.52 14.99
CA ALA A 336 -0.27 -8.62 13.98
C ALA A 336 0.84 -7.80 13.32
N LEU A 337 0.72 -7.58 12.01
CA LEU A 337 1.68 -6.79 11.23
C LEU A 337 1.06 -5.56 10.59
N VAL A 338 -0.17 -5.71 10.07
CA VAL A 338 -0.87 -4.71 9.25
C VAL A 338 -2.37 -4.72 9.59
N HIS A 339 -2.95 -3.53 9.75
CA HIS A 339 -4.39 -3.29 9.79
C HIS A 339 -4.75 -2.16 8.81
N GLY A 340 -5.43 -2.50 7.71
CA GLY A 340 -5.71 -1.64 6.56
C GLY A 340 -6.81 -0.60 6.79
N SER A 341 -7.72 -0.84 7.74
CA SER A 341 -8.73 0.17 8.11
C SER A 341 -8.09 1.35 8.85
N HIS A 342 -8.59 2.54 8.54
CA HIS A 342 -8.03 3.82 8.99
C HIS A 342 -8.11 4.08 10.50
N ASN A 343 -9.06 3.42 11.16
CA ASN A 343 -9.49 3.55 12.55
C ASN A 343 -9.28 2.24 13.34
N ASN A 344 -8.59 1.23 12.77
CA ASN A 344 -8.32 -0.04 13.44
C ASN A 344 -9.59 -0.66 14.08
N ASP A 345 -10.70 -0.65 13.34
CA ASP A 345 -12.04 -1.04 13.80
C ASP A 345 -12.33 -2.55 13.74
N GLY A 346 -11.29 -3.39 13.63
CA GLY A 346 -11.47 -4.84 13.57
C GLY A 346 -10.22 -5.65 13.89
N ARG A 347 -10.20 -6.85 13.32
CA ARG A 347 -9.07 -7.77 13.40
C ARG A 347 -7.98 -7.32 12.41
N ALA A 348 -6.72 -7.41 12.84
CA ALA A 348 -5.59 -7.18 11.94
C ALA A 348 -5.60 -8.08 10.69
N ASP A 349 -5.50 -7.44 9.53
CA ASP A 349 -5.56 -8.08 8.22
C ASP A 349 -4.39 -9.01 7.95
N CYS A 350 -3.18 -8.64 8.40
CA CYS A 350 -1.98 -9.47 8.31
C CYS A 350 -1.57 -10.03 9.67
N LEU A 351 -1.60 -11.35 9.81
CA LEU A 351 -1.18 -12.07 11.03
C LEU A 351 -0.13 -13.14 10.73
N ILE A 352 0.88 -13.24 11.60
CA ILE A 352 1.75 -14.42 11.73
C ILE A 352 1.24 -15.30 12.89
N ARG A 353 1.29 -16.63 12.69
CA ARG A 353 0.85 -17.64 13.66
C ARG A 353 1.84 -18.80 13.76
N ASN A 354 1.86 -19.44 14.92
CA ASN A 354 2.46 -20.75 15.16
C ASN A 354 1.38 -21.85 15.00
N PRO A 355 1.29 -22.55 13.85
CA PRO A 355 0.34 -23.65 13.64
C PRO A 355 0.66 -24.93 14.46
N GLY A 356 1.75 -24.95 15.24
CA GLY A 356 2.13 -26.09 16.07
C GLY A 356 2.65 -27.33 15.32
N ASN A 357 2.93 -27.19 14.02
CA ASN A 357 3.40 -28.28 13.14
C ASN A 357 4.90 -28.22 12.77
N GLY A 358 5.59 -27.14 13.16
CA GLY A 358 7.02 -26.92 12.89
C GLY A 358 7.30 -25.85 11.82
N ASN A 359 6.28 -25.38 11.10
CA ASN A 359 6.32 -24.19 10.26
C ASN A 359 5.83 -22.95 11.02
N GLY A 360 6.07 -21.77 10.46
CA GLY A 360 5.24 -20.58 10.69
C GLY A 360 4.17 -20.44 9.62
N ALA A 361 3.06 -19.78 9.97
CA ALA A 361 1.95 -19.49 9.05
C ALA A 361 1.71 -17.98 8.96
N ILE A 362 1.46 -17.46 7.76
CA ILE A 362 1.13 -16.04 7.52
C ILE A 362 0.02 -15.89 6.48
N GLY A 363 -0.86 -14.91 6.65
CA GLY A 363 -1.82 -14.51 5.64
C GLY A 363 -2.18 -13.05 5.78
N TYR A 364 -2.60 -12.43 4.67
CA TYR A 364 -3.07 -11.05 4.59
C TYR A 364 -4.41 -11.03 3.83
N ILE A 365 -5.43 -10.38 4.41
CA ILE A 365 -6.83 -10.42 3.91
C ILE A 365 -7.32 -11.88 3.75
N ALA A 366 -6.88 -12.74 4.68
CA ALA A 366 -7.05 -14.18 4.59
C ALA A 366 -7.59 -14.77 5.90
N GLU A 367 -8.31 -15.88 5.78
CA GLU A 367 -8.71 -16.67 6.93
C GLU A 367 -7.60 -17.63 7.37
N PRO A 368 -7.51 -18.01 8.67
CA PRO A 368 -6.41 -18.81 9.19
C PRO A 368 -6.24 -20.18 8.53
N GLY A 369 -7.27 -20.69 7.84
CA GLY A 369 -7.21 -21.94 7.07
C GLY A 369 -6.49 -21.81 5.73
N ASP A 370 -6.35 -20.58 5.20
CA ASP A 370 -5.76 -20.27 3.90
C ASP A 370 -4.37 -19.61 4.03
N TYR A 371 -3.78 -19.65 5.24
CA TYR A 371 -2.46 -19.07 5.50
C TYR A 371 -1.34 -19.85 4.81
N LEU A 372 -0.37 -19.11 4.29
CA LEU A 372 0.85 -19.63 3.72
C LEU A 372 1.74 -20.18 4.85
N GLU A 373 1.96 -21.49 4.85
CA GLU A 373 2.91 -22.12 5.77
C GLU A 373 4.32 -22.21 5.17
N SER A 374 5.33 -21.84 5.97
CA SER A 374 6.73 -21.98 5.59
C SER A 374 7.63 -22.20 6.80
N ASN A 375 8.67 -23.02 6.63
CA ASN A 375 9.73 -23.18 7.63
C ASN A 375 10.78 -22.05 7.58
N ALA A 376 10.66 -21.10 6.64
CA ALA A 376 11.41 -19.85 6.66
C ALA A 376 10.88 -18.88 7.74
N ILE A 377 9.59 -19.00 8.08
CA ILE A 377 8.94 -18.23 9.14
C ILE A 377 9.08 -19.03 10.45
N GLY A 378 9.63 -18.41 11.49
CA GLY A 378 9.78 -19.08 12.79
C GLY A 378 10.42 -18.20 13.87
N PRO A 379 10.50 -18.70 15.11
CA PRO A 379 10.99 -17.96 16.25
C PRO A 379 12.51 -17.90 16.30
N ASP A 380 13.00 -17.02 17.17
CA ASP A 380 14.40 -16.89 17.60
C ASP A 380 15.40 -16.69 16.46
N ARG A 381 14.95 -16.07 15.37
CA ARG A 381 15.76 -15.65 14.22
C ARG A 381 15.28 -14.33 13.65
N TRP A 382 16.19 -13.61 13.01
CA TRP A 382 15.84 -12.50 12.12
C TRP A 382 15.29 -13.03 10.79
N MET A 383 14.33 -12.32 10.23
CA MET A 383 13.68 -12.58 8.95
C MET A 383 13.48 -11.25 8.23
N ARG A 384 13.89 -11.13 6.98
CA ARG A 384 13.46 -10.03 6.10
C ARG A 384 12.15 -10.41 5.44
N LEU A 385 11.04 -10.00 6.04
CA LEU A 385 9.69 -10.28 5.56
C LEU A 385 9.22 -9.13 4.66
N ALA A 386 8.92 -9.43 3.39
CA ALA A 386 8.35 -8.46 2.46
C ALA A 386 6.92 -8.83 2.05
N LEU A 387 6.01 -7.86 2.17
CA LEU A 387 4.66 -7.88 1.62
C LEU A 387 4.66 -6.96 0.39
N VAL A 388 4.42 -7.51 -0.81
CA VAL A 388 4.32 -6.76 -2.06
C VAL A 388 2.89 -6.88 -2.59
N SER A 389 2.10 -5.84 -2.41
CA SER A 389 0.66 -5.81 -2.73
C SER A 389 0.40 -5.31 -4.15
N ASN A 390 -0.38 -6.07 -4.91
CA ASN A 390 -0.87 -5.72 -6.24
C ASN A 390 -2.39 -5.83 -6.34
N PHE A 391 -3.09 -5.17 -5.42
CA PHE A 391 -4.56 -5.11 -5.41
C PHE A 391 -5.12 -4.72 -6.79
N MET A 392 -4.53 -3.71 -7.44
CA MET A 392 -5.05 -3.17 -8.70
C MET A 392 -5.02 -4.12 -9.90
N GLN A 393 -4.01 -4.98 -10.06
CA GLN A 393 -3.87 -5.80 -11.28
C GLN A 393 -4.15 -7.29 -11.07
N THR A 394 -3.77 -7.86 -9.92
CA THR A 394 -3.93 -9.30 -9.66
C THR A 394 -4.82 -9.60 -8.46
N ASN A 395 -5.11 -8.60 -7.61
CA ASN A 395 -5.73 -8.80 -6.30
C ASN A 395 -4.94 -9.76 -5.38
N GLU A 396 -3.61 -9.79 -5.53
CA GLU A 396 -2.72 -10.67 -4.77
C GLU A 396 -1.64 -9.87 -4.04
N THR A 397 -1.27 -10.32 -2.84
CA THR A 397 -0.06 -9.88 -2.14
C THR A 397 0.97 -11.00 -2.13
N ALA A 398 2.12 -10.76 -2.72
CA ALA A 398 3.24 -11.69 -2.72
C ALA A 398 4.05 -11.53 -1.42
N ILE A 399 4.24 -12.65 -0.71
CA ILE A 399 4.96 -12.70 0.56
C ILE A 399 6.33 -13.35 0.36
N TYR A 400 7.39 -12.65 0.76
CA TYR A 400 8.76 -13.13 0.69
C TYR A 400 9.39 -13.16 2.07
N VAL A 401 10.28 -14.14 2.30
CA VAL A 401 11.16 -14.20 3.49
C VAL A 401 12.59 -14.38 3.01
N ASP A 402 13.50 -13.54 3.49
CA ASP A 402 14.93 -13.52 3.15
C ASP A 402 15.17 -13.51 1.62
N GLY A 403 14.38 -12.68 0.91
CA GLY A 403 14.42 -12.53 -0.54
C GLY A 403 13.81 -13.69 -1.34
N GLN A 404 13.27 -14.74 -0.67
CA GLN A 404 12.65 -15.89 -1.31
C GLN A 404 11.13 -15.83 -1.22
N LEU A 405 10.43 -16.08 -2.34
CA LEU A 405 8.97 -16.12 -2.37
C LEU A 405 8.45 -17.29 -1.54
N VAL A 406 7.61 -17.00 -0.54
CA VAL A 406 6.84 -18.00 0.22
C VAL A 406 5.56 -18.37 -0.54
N GLY A 407 4.86 -17.38 -1.09
CA GLY A 407 3.66 -17.56 -1.88
C GLY A 407 2.92 -16.26 -2.12
N VAL A 408 1.69 -16.36 -2.62
CA VAL A 408 0.75 -15.24 -2.74
C VAL A 408 -0.48 -15.48 -1.85
N THR A 409 -1.03 -14.41 -1.33
CA THR A 409 -2.30 -14.39 -0.58
C THR A 409 -3.18 -13.28 -1.14
N ASN A 410 -4.33 -13.00 -0.51
CA ASN A 410 -5.23 -11.94 -0.95
C ASN A 410 -4.57 -10.54 -0.82
N SER A 411 -5.29 -9.50 -1.22
CA SER A 411 -4.78 -8.14 -1.28
C SER A 411 -5.86 -7.14 -0.90
N ASP A 412 -5.44 -5.96 -0.44
CA ASP A 412 -6.31 -4.79 -0.31
C ASP A 412 -5.49 -3.51 -0.57
N TRP A 413 -6.22 -2.41 -0.73
CA TRP A 413 -5.68 -1.06 -0.82
C TRP A 413 -5.59 -0.40 0.55
N HIS A 414 -4.88 0.73 0.64
CA HIS A 414 -4.75 1.50 1.88
C HIS A 414 -5.14 2.96 1.70
N TYR A 415 -5.69 3.56 2.75
CA TYR A 415 -6.12 4.95 2.76
C TYR A 415 -4.94 5.93 2.63
N ASN A 416 -5.10 6.97 1.80
CA ASN A 416 -4.09 8.01 1.55
C ASN A 416 -4.72 9.39 1.31
N SER A 417 -5.78 9.74 2.05
CA SER A 417 -6.60 10.91 1.69
C SER A 417 -5.94 12.26 1.96
N VAL A 418 -4.95 12.35 2.86
CA VAL A 418 -4.46 13.63 3.37
C VAL A 418 -3.27 14.16 2.55
N ASP A 419 -3.44 15.36 2.00
CA ASP A 419 -2.31 16.20 1.54
C ASP A 419 -1.71 16.91 2.77
N PRO A 420 -0.46 16.66 3.16
CA PRO A 420 0.13 17.27 4.35
C PRO A 420 0.36 18.79 4.22
N THR A 421 0.30 19.34 3.00
CA THR A 421 0.42 20.79 2.74
C THR A 421 -0.92 21.52 2.77
N ALA A 422 -2.04 20.78 2.67
CA ALA A 422 -3.41 21.29 2.70
C ALA A 422 -4.38 20.21 3.23
N PRO A 423 -4.29 19.86 4.53
CA PRO A 423 -5.05 18.76 5.10
C PRO A 423 -6.56 19.07 5.12
N VAL A 424 -7.35 18.12 4.59
CA VAL A 424 -8.82 18.15 4.54
C VAL A 424 -9.38 16.79 4.93
N PHE A 425 -10.57 16.78 5.50
CA PHE A 425 -11.38 15.57 5.70
C PHE A 425 -11.96 15.04 4.38
N GLY A 426 -12.55 13.85 4.40
CA GLY A 426 -13.13 13.21 3.21
C GLY A 426 -14.24 14.02 2.50
N ASP A 427 -14.97 14.88 3.23
CA ASP A 427 -15.99 15.80 2.70
C ASP A 427 -15.42 17.16 2.25
N GLY A 428 -14.09 17.33 2.29
CA GLY A 428 -13.41 18.56 1.93
C GLY A 428 -13.37 19.63 3.02
N GLU A 429 -13.85 19.35 4.25
CA GLU A 429 -13.69 20.26 5.38
C GLU A 429 -12.19 20.45 5.70
N PRO A 430 -11.68 21.69 5.79
CA PRO A 430 -10.28 21.93 6.18
C PRO A 430 -9.99 21.47 7.61
N VAL A 431 -8.84 20.84 7.83
CA VAL A 431 -8.34 20.60 9.19
C VAL A 431 -7.83 21.91 9.77
N GLU A 432 -8.34 22.29 10.94
CA GLU A 432 -7.90 23.50 11.63
C GLU A 432 -6.41 23.43 11.96
N SER A 433 -5.68 24.53 11.70
CA SER A 433 -4.22 24.54 11.86
C SER A 433 -3.76 24.31 13.29
N ALA A 434 -4.63 24.56 14.28
CA ALA A 434 -4.33 24.27 15.68
C ALA A 434 -4.28 22.76 15.95
N ASP A 435 -5.21 21.99 15.37
CA ASP A 435 -5.30 20.54 15.55
C ASP A 435 -4.20 19.85 14.76
N TRP A 436 -4.00 20.22 13.48
CA TRP A 436 -2.91 19.68 12.65
C TRP A 436 -1.53 19.85 13.29
N LEU A 437 -1.23 21.03 13.85
CA LEU A 437 0.03 21.29 14.56
C LEU A 437 0.11 20.58 15.92
N ALA A 438 -1.01 20.42 16.63
CA ALA A 438 -1.05 19.66 17.88
C ALA A 438 -0.75 18.17 17.65
N TRP A 439 -1.17 17.63 16.51
CA TRP A 439 -0.90 16.26 16.05
C TRP A 439 0.49 16.08 15.41
N GLY A 440 1.42 17.03 15.57
CA GLY A 440 2.76 16.91 14.99
C GLY A 440 2.79 16.92 13.45
N GLU A 441 1.77 17.54 12.83
CA GLU A 441 1.52 17.49 11.38
C GLU A 441 1.25 16.06 10.87
N PHE A 442 0.77 15.16 11.73
CA PHE A 442 0.34 13.79 11.40
C PHE A 442 -1.20 13.70 11.43
N PRO A 443 -1.86 13.00 10.50
CA PRO A 443 -3.31 12.85 10.51
C PRO A 443 -3.76 11.95 11.66
N SER A 444 -4.57 12.49 12.58
CA SER A 444 -5.21 11.68 13.62
C SER A 444 -6.08 10.58 12.97
N PRO A 445 -5.83 9.29 13.27
CA PRO A 445 -6.68 8.18 12.83
C PRO A 445 -8.13 8.30 13.33
N TRP A 446 -8.31 9.05 14.42
CA TRP A 446 -9.55 9.19 15.19
C TRP A 446 -10.36 10.43 14.83
N ALA A 447 -9.86 11.28 13.92
CA ALA A 447 -10.48 12.54 13.60
C ALA A 447 -11.53 12.43 12.48
N PHE A 448 -12.71 12.95 12.78
CA PHE A 448 -13.84 13.11 11.86
C PHE A 448 -14.16 14.58 11.63
N SER A 449 -14.68 14.90 10.44
CA SER A 449 -15.19 16.24 10.10
C SER A 449 -16.39 16.61 10.97
N SER A 450 -16.80 17.88 10.92
CA SER A 450 -18.00 18.34 11.61
C SER A 450 -19.30 17.73 11.04
N GLY A 451 -19.26 17.19 9.82
CA GLY A 451 -20.46 16.81 9.04
C GLY A 451 -21.37 17.99 8.69
N ASN A 452 -20.90 19.23 8.81
CA ASN A 452 -21.64 20.46 8.52
C ASN A 452 -21.00 21.31 7.41
N TYR A 453 -19.92 20.82 6.78
CA TYR A 453 -19.30 21.46 5.63
C TYR A 453 -20.25 21.50 4.42
N PRO A 454 -20.18 22.49 3.52
CA PRO A 454 -21.05 22.56 2.36
C PRO A 454 -21.03 21.27 1.54
N ASP A 455 -22.23 20.79 1.19
CA ASP A 455 -22.47 19.55 0.45
C ASP A 455 -21.99 18.26 1.15
N SER A 456 -21.52 18.35 2.41
CA SER A 456 -21.28 17.19 3.28
C SER A 456 -22.59 16.48 3.65
N ILE A 457 -22.55 15.15 3.59
CA ILE A 457 -23.64 14.24 3.95
C ILE A 457 -23.51 13.67 5.36
N GLY A 458 -22.39 13.93 6.04
CA GLY A 458 -22.10 13.41 7.38
C GLY A 458 -20.61 13.52 7.74
N PRO A 459 -20.26 13.33 9.02
CA PRO A 459 -18.87 13.33 9.48
C PRO A 459 -18.02 12.35 8.67
N SER A 460 -16.94 12.84 8.06
CA SER A 460 -16.03 12.05 7.24
C SER A 460 -14.67 11.92 7.94
N PRO A 461 -14.06 10.72 8.00
CA PRO A 461 -12.75 10.54 8.63
C PRO A 461 -11.63 11.18 7.79
N LEU A 462 -10.50 11.51 8.42
CA LEU A 462 -9.28 11.88 7.67
C LEU A 462 -8.77 10.74 6.81
N ALA A 463 -8.85 9.50 7.32
CA ALA A 463 -8.56 8.27 6.60
C ALA A 463 -7.33 8.36 5.68
N SER A 464 -6.14 8.27 6.29
CA SER A 464 -4.86 8.34 5.57
C SER A 464 -3.73 7.60 6.30
N THR A 465 -4.08 6.65 7.15
CA THR A 465 -3.19 5.93 8.06
C THR A 465 -3.39 4.42 7.93
N LEU A 466 -2.30 3.70 8.09
CA LEU A 466 -2.22 2.24 8.15
C LEU A 466 -1.83 1.84 9.58
N GLY A 467 -2.56 0.92 10.21
CA GLY A 467 -2.17 0.37 11.51
C GLY A 467 -1.08 -0.69 11.38
N LEU A 468 -0.11 -0.70 12.29
CA LEU A 468 0.93 -1.72 12.39
C LEU A 468 1.03 -2.24 13.85
N PHE A 469 1.21 -3.55 14.02
CA PHE A 469 1.28 -4.22 15.33
C PHE A 469 0.08 -3.97 16.26
N CYS A 470 -1.07 -3.65 15.67
CA CYS A 470 -2.34 -3.37 16.34
C CYS A 470 -3.42 -4.38 15.92
N ASP A 471 -4.36 -4.65 16.83
CA ASP A 471 -5.48 -5.58 16.62
C ASP A 471 -6.61 -5.22 17.59
N LEU A 472 -7.77 -4.78 17.11
CA LEU A 472 -8.96 -4.53 17.95
C LEU A 472 -9.78 -5.81 18.16
N GLY A 473 -9.53 -6.84 17.36
CA GLY A 473 -10.24 -8.12 17.38
C GLY A 473 -11.55 -8.07 16.61
N ASP A 474 -12.31 -9.15 16.70
CA ASP A 474 -13.50 -9.37 15.87
C ASP A 474 -14.60 -10.01 16.74
N ALA A 475 -15.83 -9.51 16.61
CA ALA A 475 -16.99 -9.98 17.36
C ALA A 475 -17.23 -11.51 17.20
N ASP A 476 -16.94 -12.07 16.03
CA ASP A 476 -17.11 -13.50 15.74
C ASP A 476 -15.92 -14.36 16.21
N LEU A 477 -14.74 -13.77 16.39
CA LEU A 477 -13.51 -14.46 16.81
C LEU A 477 -13.14 -14.22 18.30
N GLY A 478 -13.82 -13.29 18.96
CA GLY A 478 -13.75 -12.99 20.40
C GLY A 478 -12.89 -11.77 20.76
N PRO A 479 -12.74 -11.46 22.08
CA PRO A 479 -12.15 -10.20 22.55
C PRO A 479 -10.73 -9.99 22.03
N GLY A 480 -10.46 -8.80 21.47
CA GLY A 480 -9.22 -8.46 20.76
C GLY A 480 -8.00 -8.14 21.61
N GLY A 481 -7.08 -7.36 21.03
CA GLY A 481 -5.75 -7.09 21.61
C GLY A 481 -4.81 -8.30 21.50
N ARG A 482 -4.99 -9.12 20.47
CA ARG A 482 -4.37 -10.46 20.35
C ARG A 482 -3.06 -10.46 19.57
N SER A 483 -2.34 -9.34 19.52
CA SER A 483 -0.95 -9.33 19.02
C SER A 483 0.04 -9.48 20.16
N GLU A 484 1.01 -10.38 19.98
CA GLU A 484 2.23 -10.41 20.79
C GLU A 484 3.28 -9.39 20.37
N VAL A 485 4.35 -9.34 21.17
CA VAL A 485 5.59 -8.59 20.94
C VAL A 485 6.40 -9.20 19.79
N ALA A 486 7.03 -8.33 19.01
CA ALA A 486 8.17 -8.65 18.16
C ALA A 486 9.25 -7.57 18.29
N TYR A 487 10.43 -7.83 17.72
CA TYR A 487 11.50 -6.83 17.63
C TYR A 487 11.72 -6.47 16.16
N LEU A 488 11.90 -5.18 15.89
CA LEU A 488 12.19 -4.63 14.57
C LEU A 488 13.57 -3.99 14.58
N ALA A 489 14.45 -4.44 13.68
CA ALA A 489 15.67 -3.69 13.36
C ALA A 489 15.36 -2.64 12.30
N ASN A 490 14.64 -3.02 11.25
CA ASN A 490 14.31 -2.13 10.15
C ASN A 490 12.85 -2.25 9.71
N LEU A 491 12.28 -1.15 9.24
CA LEU A 491 11.03 -1.09 8.50
C LEU A 491 11.24 -0.29 7.21
N TYR A 492 10.67 -0.74 6.10
CA TYR A 492 10.68 -0.03 4.82
C TYR A 492 9.29 -0.02 4.20
N PHE A 493 8.83 1.13 3.72
CA PHE A 493 7.58 1.30 2.99
C PHE A 493 7.82 1.99 1.64
N ALA A 494 7.13 1.53 0.59
CA ALA A 494 7.10 2.16 -0.72
C ALA A 494 5.69 2.30 -1.29
N ASP A 495 5.46 3.38 -2.05
CA ASP A 495 4.22 3.68 -2.79
C ASP A 495 4.06 2.89 -4.11
N ASP A 496 4.80 1.79 -4.27
CA ASP A 496 4.78 0.92 -5.43
C ASP A 496 5.15 -0.52 -5.08
N MET A 497 5.21 -1.37 -6.11
CA MET A 497 5.66 -2.76 -5.99
C MET A 497 7.15 -2.86 -6.28
N LEU A 498 7.92 -3.39 -5.33
CA LEU A 498 9.26 -3.91 -5.65
C LEU A 498 9.14 -5.19 -6.46
N THR A 499 9.95 -5.31 -7.51
CA THR A 499 9.98 -6.50 -8.35
C THR A 499 10.56 -7.71 -7.59
N PRO A 500 10.25 -8.96 -8.00
CA PRO A 500 10.86 -10.15 -7.41
C PRO A 500 12.39 -10.16 -7.48
N ALA A 501 12.98 -9.46 -8.47
CA ALA A 501 14.42 -9.32 -8.62
C ALA A 501 15.03 -8.29 -7.65
N GLU A 502 14.32 -7.19 -7.35
CA GLU A 502 14.71 -6.27 -6.27
C GLU A 502 14.63 -6.99 -4.92
N ILE A 503 13.51 -7.62 -4.59
CA ILE A 503 13.33 -8.34 -3.31
C ILE A 503 14.38 -9.46 -3.14
N ALA A 504 14.68 -10.23 -4.18
CA ALA A 504 15.72 -11.25 -4.12
C ALA A 504 17.14 -10.67 -3.94
N ALA A 505 17.38 -9.42 -4.35
CA ALA A 505 18.65 -8.73 -4.14
C ALA A 505 18.79 -8.16 -2.71
N LEU A 506 17.68 -7.87 -2.02
CA LEU A 506 17.69 -7.43 -0.61
C LEU A 506 18.11 -8.53 0.37
N GLY A 507 17.98 -9.81 0.00
CA GLY A 507 18.43 -10.94 0.81
C GLY A 507 17.70 -11.05 2.16
N GLY A 508 18.44 -11.46 3.19
CA GLY A 508 17.97 -11.55 4.58
C GLY A 508 18.06 -10.23 5.33
N ALA A 509 17.67 -10.24 6.61
CA ALA A 509 17.75 -9.08 7.48
C ALA A 509 19.20 -8.67 7.77
N ASP A 510 19.45 -7.37 7.80
CA ASP A 510 20.77 -6.74 7.93
C ASP A 510 20.75 -5.64 9.00
N ALA A 511 21.86 -5.37 9.67
CA ALA A 511 21.96 -4.30 10.66
C ALA A 511 22.03 -2.91 10.00
N ASP A 512 22.59 -2.83 8.79
CA ASP A 512 22.80 -1.54 8.11
C ASP A 512 21.52 -0.94 7.50
N GLY A 513 20.47 -1.73 7.28
CA GLY A 513 19.21 -1.32 6.66
C GLY A 513 18.66 -2.29 5.61
N ILE A 514 17.55 -1.90 4.96
CA ILE A 514 16.87 -2.68 3.91
C ILE A 514 17.27 -2.19 2.52
N VAL A 515 16.91 -0.95 2.18
CA VAL A 515 17.25 -0.26 0.91
C VAL A 515 18.17 0.91 1.18
N PHE A 516 17.93 1.65 2.26
CA PHE A 516 18.74 2.77 2.70
C PHE A 516 19.79 2.30 3.71
N THR A 517 20.63 1.35 3.28
CA THR A 517 21.80 0.94 4.07
C THR A 517 22.57 2.18 4.50
N THR A 518 22.93 2.29 5.78
CA THR A 518 23.91 3.30 6.23
C THR A 518 25.10 3.24 5.28
N ALA A 519 25.43 4.36 4.64
CA ALA A 519 26.51 4.35 3.65
C ALA A 519 27.77 3.89 4.38
N PRO A 520 28.48 2.83 3.93
CA PRO A 520 29.48 2.14 4.73
C PRO A 520 30.52 3.15 5.15
N CYS A 521 30.47 3.56 6.43
CA CYS A 521 31.03 4.83 6.85
C CYS A 521 32.55 4.74 6.77
N PRO A 522 33.22 5.31 5.75
CA PRO A 522 34.61 4.94 5.50
C PRO A 522 35.53 5.25 6.69
N PRO A 523 35.33 6.35 7.44
CA PRO A 523 36.08 6.61 8.67
C PRO A 523 35.91 5.62 9.82
N ASP A 524 34.89 4.75 9.82
CA ASP A 524 34.81 3.59 10.72
C ASP A 524 35.75 2.50 10.20
N PHE A 525 37.05 2.76 10.38
CA PHE A 525 38.10 1.94 9.80
C PHE A 525 38.19 0.56 10.46
N ASN A 526 37.74 0.43 11.71
CA ASN A 526 37.76 -0.82 12.44
C ASN A 526 36.45 -1.62 12.37
N GLY A 527 35.33 -0.97 12.01
CA GLY A 527 34.03 -1.61 11.82
C GLY A 527 33.27 -1.82 13.14
N GLU A 528 33.35 -0.85 14.08
CA GLU A 528 32.65 -0.91 15.37
C GLU A 528 31.41 0.02 15.43
N GLY A 529 30.94 0.49 14.27
CA GLY A 529 29.74 1.32 14.09
C GLY A 529 29.90 2.76 14.58
N ASN A 530 31.10 3.19 14.97
CA ASN A 530 31.32 4.46 15.67
C ASN A 530 32.66 5.10 15.29
N VAL A 531 32.64 6.17 14.49
CA VAL A 531 33.86 6.91 14.12
C VAL A 531 34.49 7.59 15.35
N ASN A 532 35.60 7.02 15.84
CA ASN A 532 36.25 7.48 17.05
C ASN A 532 37.79 7.39 16.97
N THR A 533 38.48 7.53 18.09
CA THR A 533 39.96 7.51 18.13
C THR A 533 40.54 6.13 17.80
N GLN A 534 39.77 5.04 17.99
CA GLN A 534 40.20 3.68 17.66
C GLN A 534 40.35 3.50 16.14
N ASP A 535 39.48 4.08 15.32
CA ASP A 535 39.59 4.08 13.85
C ASP A 535 40.82 4.81 13.36
N PHE A 536 41.08 5.99 13.93
CA PHE A 536 42.29 6.74 13.64
C PHE A 536 43.55 5.92 13.98
N ILE A 537 43.53 5.15 15.07
CA ILE A 537 44.62 4.24 15.44
C ILE A 537 44.69 3.04 14.47
N ALA A 538 43.57 2.46 14.08
CA ALA A 538 43.50 1.33 13.15
C ALA A 538 44.01 1.72 11.75
N PHE A 539 43.57 2.86 11.21
CA PHE A 539 44.08 3.45 9.98
C PHE A 539 45.58 3.74 10.07
N LEU A 540 46.04 4.36 11.17
CA LEU A 540 47.46 4.67 11.36
C LEU A 540 48.34 3.41 11.39
N ASN A 541 47.85 2.31 11.97
CA ASN A 541 48.55 1.03 11.96
C ASN A 541 48.68 0.45 10.54
N GLU A 542 47.60 0.47 9.74
CA GLU A 542 47.62 0.03 8.33
C GLU A 542 48.53 0.93 7.48
N TRP A 543 48.48 2.25 7.67
CA TRP A 543 49.28 3.23 6.94
C TRP A 543 50.78 3.05 7.20
N VAL A 544 51.17 2.81 8.46
CA VAL A 544 52.55 2.47 8.85
C VAL A 544 52.96 1.09 8.30
N ALA A 545 52.04 0.14 8.21
CA ALA A 545 52.28 -1.16 7.58
C ALA A 545 52.36 -1.09 6.03
N GLN A 546 52.00 0.05 5.42
CA GLN A 546 51.82 0.21 3.98
C GLN A 546 50.81 -0.81 3.41
N GLY A 547 49.79 -1.12 4.19
CA GLY A 547 48.72 -2.05 3.83
C GLY A 547 47.75 -1.43 2.83
N SER A 548 47.14 -2.27 1.99
CA SER A 548 46.31 -1.80 0.87
C SER A 548 45.00 -1.13 1.32
N ARG A 549 44.57 -1.27 2.59
CA ARG A 549 43.42 -0.51 3.11
C ARG A 549 43.75 0.95 3.43
N ALA A 550 45.04 1.33 3.43
CA ALA A 550 45.49 2.71 3.66
C ALA A 550 45.75 3.52 2.37
N ASP A 551 45.43 2.97 1.18
CA ASP A 551 45.39 3.66 -0.11
C ASP A 551 44.02 4.38 -0.24
N TRP A 552 43.81 5.38 0.62
CA TRP A 552 42.53 6.04 0.83
C TRP A 552 42.05 6.83 -0.40
N ASN A 553 42.99 7.37 -1.18
CA ASN A 553 42.65 8.10 -2.40
C ASN A 553 42.55 7.19 -3.65
N GLY A 554 42.90 5.91 -3.51
CA GLY A 554 42.88 4.91 -4.58
C GLY A 554 43.91 5.15 -5.70
N ASP A 555 44.99 5.89 -5.44
CA ASP A 555 46.06 6.17 -6.43
C ASP A 555 47.05 5.01 -6.60
N GLY A 556 46.96 3.98 -5.75
CA GLY A 556 47.83 2.80 -5.74
C GLY A 556 49.08 2.95 -4.88
N THR A 557 49.21 4.03 -4.11
CA THR A 557 50.43 4.37 -3.34
C THR A 557 50.11 4.95 -1.96
N VAL A 558 50.16 4.14 -0.91
CA VAL A 558 49.98 4.61 0.49
C VAL A 558 50.99 5.71 0.86
N ASN A 559 50.53 6.95 0.91
CA ASN A 559 51.36 8.14 1.14
C ASN A 559 50.65 9.18 2.04
N THR A 560 51.21 10.39 2.18
CA THR A 560 50.64 11.43 3.06
C THR A 560 49.31 11.99 2.53
N GLN A 561 49.01 11.84 1.23
CA GLN A 561 47.72 12.24 0.66
C GLN A 561 46.58 11.40 1.22
N ASP A 562 46.78 10.09 1.37
CA ASP A 562 45.80 9.17 1.97
C ASP A 562 45.52 9.50 3.42
N PHE A 563 46.58 9.78 4.19
CA PHE A 563 46.45 10.22 5.58
C PHE A 563 45.61 11.50 5.69
N ILE A 564 45.77 12.45 4.76
CA ILE A 564 44.98 13.69 4.73
C ILE A 564 43.54 13.42 4.27
N ALA A 565 43.33 12.52 3.31
CA ALA A 565 42.00 12.14 2.84
C ALA A 565 41.19 11.47 3.95
N PHE A 566 41.75 10.44 4.60
CA PHE A 566 41.15 9.80 5.78
C PHE A 566 40.86 10.81 6.88
N LEU A 567 41.80 11.70 7.21
CA LEU A 567 41.59 12.68 8.28
C LEU A 567 40.45 13.67 7.96
N ASN A 568 40.27 14.04 6.70
CA ASN A 568 39.17 14.93 6.30
C ASN A 568 37.81 14.26 6.46
N GLU A 569 37.71 12.98 6.10
CA GLU A 569 36.48 12.19 6.25
C GLU A 569 36.23 11.85 7.72
N TRP A 570 37.26 11.46 8.48
CA TRP A 570 37.17 11.19 9.92
C TRP A 570 36.76 12.40 10.77
N VAL A 571 37.12 13.63 10.34
CA VAL A 571 36.61 14.87 10.97
C VAL A 571 35.20 15.22 10.48
N ALA A 572 34.76 14.74 9.32
CA ALA A 572 33.38 14.90 8.86
C ALA A 572 32.41 13.95 9.56
N GLY A 573 32.86 12.73 9.90
CA GLY A 573 32.06 11.68 10.54
C GLY A 573 31.26 10.84 9.53
N CYS A 574 30.27 10.13 10.07
CA CYS A 574 29.10 9.67 9.34
C CYS A 574 27.98 10.71 9.52
#